data_AF-A0A0F2TF13-F1
#
_entry.id   AF-A0A0F2TF13-F1
#
_cell.length_a   1.000
_cell.length_b   1.000
_cell.length_c   1.000
_cell.angle_alpha   90.00
_cell.angle_beta   90.00
_cell.angle_gamma   90.00
#
_symmetry.space_group_name_H-M   'P 1'
#
loop_
_entity.id
_entity.type
_entity.pdbx_description
1 polymer ?
#
loop_
_entity_poly.entity_id
_entity_poly.type
_entity_poly.pdbx_seq_one_letter_code
_entity_poly.pdbx_strand_id
1 'polypeptide(L)'
;MAAELVAMMAEDGAAAALANSPDLAEQARWRRLTARHGDRLAAIMAEHGWPAEDVVGADAARAAWQVAQHADRQLDVQRRAVALLAQAVARGAASPRDLAFLADRLAVNEGREQRYGTQIGAVADGRPVPWPCEDPARLDERRAEVGIEPFDAYTARFAPG
;
A
#
# COMPACT_ATOMS: atom_id res chain seq x y z
N MET A 1 3.20 20.76 1.73
CA MET A 1 3.05 19.41 1.15
C MET A 1 4.05 18.39 1.74
N ALA A 2 5.37 18.47 1.52
CA ALA A 2 6.30 17.42 1.98
C ALA A 2 6.25 17.15 3.50
N ALA A 3 6.40 18.19 4.33
CA ALA A 3 6.30 18.05 5.79
C ALA A 3 4.94 17.53 6.27
N GLU A 4 3.87 17.87 5.55
CA GLU A 4 2.52 17.42 5.85
C GLU A 4 2.34 15.92 5.56
N LEU A 5 2.86 15.42 4.43
CA LEU A 5 2.85 13.99 4.12
C LEU A 5 3.59 13.19 5.19
N VAL A 6 4.79 13.64 5.58
CA VAL A 6 5.60 12.99 6.62
C VAL A 6 4.86 12.99 7.97
N ALA A 7 4.18 14.08 8.33
CA ALA A 7 3.39 14.15 9.55
C ALA A 7 2.22 13.15 9.54
N MET A 8 1.46 13.07 8.44
CA MET A 8 0.37 12.08 8.31
C MET A 8 0.88 10.64 8.45
N MET A 9 2.02 10.31 7.83
CA MET A 9 2.65 8.99 7.95
C MET A 9 3.10 8.70 9.39
N ALA A 10 3.66 9.69 10.09
CA ALA A 10 4.07 9.52 11.49
C ALA A 10 2.87 9.27 12.40
N GLU A 11 1.75 9.98 12.20
CA GLU A 11 0.49 9.75 12.91
C GLU A 11 -0.07 8.35 12.62
N ASP A 12 -0.10 7.93 11.35
CA ASP A 12 -0.51 6.58 10.96
C ASP A 12 0.37 5.52 11.64
N GLY A 13 1.69 5.68 11.59
CA GLY A 13 2.65 4.76 12.22
C GLY A 13 2.44 4.63 13.73
N ALA A 14 2.21 5.74 14.43
CA ALA A 14 1.94 5.74 15.86
C ALA A 14 0.60 5.07 16.22
N ALA A 15 -0.37 5.07 15.31
CA ALA A 15 -1.70 4.50 15.50
C ALA A 15 -1.89 3.12 14.85
N ALA A 16 -0.92 2.59 14.12
CA ALA A 16 -1.07 1.37 13.31
C ALA A 16 -1.48 0.14 14.14
N ALA A 17 -1.03 0.05 15.39
CA ALA A 17 -1.41 -1.04 16.30
C ALA A 17 -2.94 -1.09 16.56
N LEU A 18 -3.63 0.06 16.46
CA LEU A 18 -5.07 0.15 16.67
C LEU A 18 -5.88 -0.54 15.55
N ALA A 19 -5.28 -0.77 14.37
CA ALA A 19 -5.95 -1.38 13.22
C ALA A 19 -6.48 -2.80 13.52
N ASN A 20 -5.74 -3.55 14.34
CA ASN A 20 -6.05 -4.93 14.73
C ASN A 20 -6.31 -5.07 16.25
N SER A 21 -6.64 -3.97 16.93
CA SER A 21 -6.95 -3.99 18.36
C SER A 21 -8.20 -4.84 18.64
N PRO A 22 -8.28 -5.58 19.76
CA PRO A 22 -9.53 -6.22 20.18
C PRO A 22 -10.63 -5.21 20.55
N ASP A 23 -10.30 -3.94 20.79
CA ASP A 23 -11.28 -2.88 21.06
C ASP A 23 -11.78 -2.24 19.76
N LEU A 24 -13.09 -2.36 19.51
CA LEU A 24 -13.77 -1.76 18.35
C LEU A 24 -13.71 -0.23 18.35
N ALA A 25 -13.64 0.42 19.52
CA ALA A 25 -13.51 1.87 19.61
C ALA A 25 -12.13 2.33 19.10
N GLU A 26 -11.08 1.57 19.39
CA GLU A 26 -9.72 1.82 18.89
C GLU A 26 -9.63 1.57 17.38
N GLN A 27 -10.22 0.48 16.88
CA GLN A 27 -10.34 0.25 15.44
C GLN A 27 -11.10 1.40 14.75
N ALA A 28 -12.16 1.92 15.37
CA ALA A 28 -12.90 3.06 14.85
C ALA A 28 -12.08 4.37 14.87
N ARG A 29 -11.11 4.52 15.78
CA ARG A 29 -10.14 5.63 15.75
C ARG A 29 -9.19 5.50 14.57
N TRP A 30 -8.61 4.31 14.36
CA TRP A 30 -7.76 4.03 13.18
C TRP A 30 -8.48 4.33 11.86
N ARG A 31 -9.72 3.84 11.72
CA ARG A 31 -10.53 4.05 10.51
C ARG A 31 -10.79 5.53 10.24
N ARG A 32 -11.07 6.33 11.28
CA ARG A 32 -11.30 7.78 11.12
C ARG A 32 -10.02 8.53 10.78
N LEU A 33 -8.90 8.16 11.40
CA LEU A 33 -7.59 8.75 11.14
C LEU A 33 -7.17 8.55 9.68
N THR A 34 -7.13 7.29 9.26
CA THR A 34 -6.71 6.92 7.90
C THR A 34 -7.67 7.45 6.84
N ALA A 35 -8.97 7.54 7.13
CA ALA A 35 -9.91 8.15 6.21
C ALA A 35 -9.61 9.64 5.97
N ARG A 36 -9.36 10.39 7.06
CA ARG A 36 -8.97 11.81 6.96
C ARG A 36 -7.67 11.99 6.16
N HIS A 37 -6.68 11.12 6.37
CA HIS A 37 -5.43 11.16 5.60
C HIS A 37 -5.65 10.78 4.14
N GLY A 38 -6.52 9.81 3.85
CA GLY A 38 -6.95 9.46 2.50
C GLY A 38 -7.60 10.65 1.78
N ASP A 39 -8.52 11.36 2.44
CA ASP A 39 -9.16 12.57 1.89
C ASP A 39 -8.13 13.67 1.61
N ARG A 40 -7.17 13.85 2.52
CA ARG A 40 -6.12 14.84 2.34
C ARG A 40 -5.18 14.49 1.19
N LEU A 41 -4.77 13.22 1.09
CA LEU A 41 -3.98 12.73 -0.04
C LEU A 41 -4.74 12.88 -1.36
N ALA A 42 -6.05 12.65 -1.37
CA ALA A 42 -6.89 12.85 -2.55
C ALA A 42 -6.84 14.31 -3.05
N ALA A 43 -6.92 15.27 -2.13
CA ALA A 43 -6.78 16.70 -2.45
C ALA A 43 -5.39 17.03 -3.01
N ILE A 44 -4.32 16.50 -2.39
CA ILE A 44 -2.94 16.67 -2.88
C ILE A 44 -2.80 16.12 -4.30
N MET A 45 -3.32 14.92 -4.56
CA MET A 45 -3.30 14.30 -5.89
C MET A 45 -4.17 15.02 -6.92
N ALA A 46 -5.21 15.75 -6.47
CA ALA A 46 -6.04 16.60 -7.30
C ALA A 46 -5.26 17.79 -7.85
N GLU A 47 -4.46 18.41 -6.99
CA GLU A 47 -3.75 19.65 -7.28
C GLU A 47 -2.39 19.44 -7.96
N HIS A 48 -1.65 18.41 -7.52
CA HIS A 48 -0.24 18.24 -7.88
C HIS A 48 0.09 16.94 -8.62
N GLY A 49 -0.87 16.02 -8.78
CA GLY A 49 -0.60 14.66 -9.25
C GLY A 49 0.07 13.80 -8.17
N TRP A 50 0.80 12.75 -8.58
CA TRP A 50 1.49 11.90 -7.60
C TRP A 50 2.63 12.66 -6.90
N PRO A 51 2.73 12.64 -5.55
CA PRO A 51 3.86 13.21 -4.81
C PRO A 51 5.13 12.37 -5.01
N ALA A 52 5.73 12.44 -6.21
CA ALA A 52 6.91 11.69 -6.58
C ALA A 52 8.18 12.20 -5.87
N GLU A 53 9.18 11.33 -5.77
CA GLU A 53 10.40 11.60 -5.00
C GLU A 53 11.17 12.83 -5.51
N ASP A 54 11.20 13.05 -6.81
CA ASP A 54 11.83 14.21 -7.46
C ASP A 54 11.14 15.55 -7.13
N VAL A 55 9.89 15.52 -6.66
CA VAL A 55 9.11 16.72 -6.30
C VAL A 55 9.12 16.97 -4.80
N VAL A 56 8.97 15.93 -3.98
CA VAL A 56 8.75 16.07 -2.53
C VAL A 56 9.86 15.48 -1.66
N GLY A 57 10.82 14.79 -2.26
CA GLY A 57 11.86 14.02 -1.56
C GLY A 57 11.39 12.63 -1.15
N ALA A 58 12.35 11.74 -0.90
CA ALA A 58 12.12 10.31 -0.67
C ALA A 58 11.18 10.03 0.51
N ASP A 59 11.35 10.73 1.63
CA ASP A 59 10.54 10.52 2.83
C ASP A 59 9.07 10.90 2.61
N ALA A 60 8.81 12.02 1.94
CA ALA A 60 7.45 12.45 1.65
C ALA A 60 6.78 11.59 0.58
N ALA A 61 7.52 11.11 -0.42
CA ALA A 61 7.01 10.18 -1.43
C ALA A 61 6.63 8.83 -0.80
N ARG A 62 7.50 8.31 0.07
CA ARG A 62 7.22 7.12 0.88
C ARG A 62 6.01 7.32 1.79
N ALA A 63 5.89 8.48 2.40
CA ALA A 63 4.72 8.83 3.22
C ALA A 63 3.42 8.85 2.40
N ALA A 64 3.42 9.45 1.21
CA ALA A 64 2.26 9.46 0.31
C ALA A 64 1.83 8.03 -0.06
N TRP A 65 2.80 7.15 -0.37
CA TRP A 65 2.53 5.75 -0.64
C TRP A 65 1.93 5.00 0.56
N GLN A 66 2.46 5.20 1.77
CA GLN A 66 1.90 4.57 2.98
C GLN A 66 0.48 5.06 3.30
N VAL A 67 0.20 6.36 3.15
CA VAL A 67 -1.15 6.89 3.32
C VAL A 67 -2.11 6.26 2.29
N ALA A 68 -1.67 6.09 1.03
CA ALA A 68 -2.47 5.41 0.01
C ALA A 68 -2.74 3.93 0.36
N GLN A 69 -1.76 3.22 0.93
CA GLN A 69 -1.91 1.84 1.40
C GLN A 69 -2.96 1.72 2.53
N HIS A 70 -3.07 2.74 3.38
CA HIS A 70 -4.03 2.76 4.50
C HIS A 70 -5.44 3.23 4.11
N ALA A 71 -5.62 3.78 2.90
CA ALA A 71 -6.90 4.24 2.37
C ALA A 71 -7.85 3.09 1.93
N ASP A 72 -7.88 1.98 2.68
CA ASP A 72 -8.57 0.73 2.30
C ASP A 72 -10.07 0.86 2.07
N ARG A 73 -10.68 1.89 2.65
CA ARG A 73 -12.12 2.16 2.56
C ARG A 73 -12.46 3.22 1.52
N GLN A 74 -11.47 3.69 0.77
CA GLN A 74 -11.58 4.78 -0.19
C GLN A 74 -11.04 4.34 -1.55
N LEU A 75 -11.79 3.45 -2.21
CA LEU A 75 -11.39 2.86 -3.49
C LEU A 75 -11.06 3.91 -4.56
N ASP A 76 -11.78 5.04 -4.60
CA ASP A 76 -11.49 6.10 -5.57
C ASP A 76 -10.14 6.78 -5.32
N VAL A 77 -9.73 6.90 -4.05
CA VAL A 77 -8.39 7.39 -3.68
C VAL A 77 -7.34 6.38 -4.10
N GLN A 78 -7.54 5.09 -3.82
CA GLN A 78 -6.61 4.03 -4.22
C GLN A 78 -6.49 3.92 -5.75
N ARG A 79 -7.60 3.96 -6.50
CA ARG A 79 -7.59 3.98 -7.98
C ARG A 79 -6.79 5.15 -8.53
N ARG A 80 -7.05 6.35 -8.02
CA ARG A 80 -6.32 7.56 -8.44
C ARG A 80 -4.84 7.46 -8.10
N ALA A 81 -4.51 6.98 -6.91
CA ALA A 81 -3.13 6.76 -6.47
C ALA A 81 -2.41 5.76 -7.38
N VAL A 82 -3.00 4.59 -7.65
CA VAL A 82 -2.44 3.58 -8.57
C VAL A 82 -2.21 4.17 -9.97
N ALA A 83 -3.19 4.90 -10.52
CA ALA A 83 -3.06 5.48 -11.85
C ALA A 83 -1.93 6.53 -11.93
N LEU A 84 -1.84 7.43 -10.95
CA LEU A 84 -0.82 8.48 -10.93
C LEU A 84 0.57 7.91 -10.59
N LEU A 85 0.65 6.95 -9.67
CA LEU A 85 1.89 6.25 -9.35
C LEU A 85 2.40 5.44 -10.55
N ALA A 86 1.52 4.80 -11.32
CA ALA A 86 1.88 4.11 -12.56
C ALA A 86 2.51 5.08 -13.58
N GLN A 87 1.95 6.28 -13.73
CA GLN A 87 2.54 7.31 -14.57
C GLN A 87 3.91 7.77 -14.07
N ALA A 88 4.09 7.89 -12.75
CA ALA A 88 5.38 8.25 -12.15
C ALA A 88 6.44 7.16 -12.36
N VAL A 89 6.07 5.87 -12.19
CA VAL A 89 6.92 4.72 -12.49
C VAL A 89 7.33 4.70 -13.96
N ALA A 90 6.40 4.93 -14.88
CA ALA A 90 6.68 4.96 -16.32
C ALA A 90 7.69 6.06 -16.72
N ARG A 91 7.82 7.11 -15.91
CA ARG A 91 8.83 8.17 -16.09
C ARG A 91 10.11 7.95 -15.28
N GLY A 92 10.21 6.85 -14.51
CA GLY A 92 11.34 6.57 -13.63
C GLY A 92 11.38 7.41 -12.35
N ALA A 93 10.28 8.05 -11.97
CA ALA A 93 10.19 8.95 -10.80
C ALA A 93 9.59 8.26 -9.55
N ALA A 94 9.28 6.96 -9.64
CA ALA A 94 8.74 6.18 -8.53
C ALA A 94 9.08 4.69 -8.65
N SER A 95 8.94 3.97 -7.54
CA SER A 95 9.28 2.55 -7.40
C SER A 95 8.23 1.63 -8.07
N PRO A 96 8.62 0.76 -9.03
CA PRO A 96 7.74 -0.29 -9.57
C PRO A 96 7.22 -1.23 -8.50
N ARG A 97 8.04 -1.52 -7.48
CA ARG A 97 7.66 -2.30 -6.32
C ARG A 97 6.51 -1.65 -5.56
N ASP A 98 6.59 -0.35 -5.31
CA ASP A 98 5.56 0.35 -4.54
C ASP A 98 4.23 0.38 -5.30
N LEU A 99 4.29 0.52 -6.63
CA LEU A 99 3.12 0.37 -7.50
C LEU A 99 2.52 -1.04 -7.40
N ALA A 100 3.34 -2.10 -7.45
CA ALA A 100 2.87 -3.48 -7.35
C ALA A 100 2.11 -3.75 -6.04
N PHE A 101 2.64 -3.28 -4.91
CA PHE A 101 1.97 -3.42 -3.61
C PHE A 101 0.63 -2.66 -3.55
N LEU A 102 0.59 -1.42 -4.03
CA LEU A 102 -0.64 -0.62 -4.00
C LEU A 102 -1.69 -1.14 -4.98
N ALA A 103 -1.26 -1.63 -6.15
CA ALA A 103 -2.15 -2.24 -7.14
C ALA A 103 -2.79 -3.53 -6.61
N ASP A 104 -2.02 -4.40 -5.96
CA ASP A 104 -2.56 -5.60 -5.31
C ASP A 104 -3.49 -5.25 -4.14
N ARG A 105 -3.16 -4.22 -3.33
CA ARG A 105 -4.04 -3.72 -2.25
C ARG A 105 -5.38 -3.27 -2.81
N LEU A 106 -5.37 -2.48 -3.88
CA LEU A 106 -6.57 -2.06 -4.60
C LEU A 106 -7.34 -3.27 -5.14
N ALA A 107 -6.68 -4.21 -5.80
CA ALA A 107 -7.32 -5.39 -6.37
C ALA A 107 -8.08 -6.19 -5.30
N VAL A 108 -7.44 -6.47 -4.17
CA VAL A 108 -8.08 -7.17 -3.04
C VAL A 108 -9.26 -6.37 -2.48
N ASN A 109 -9.11 -5.06 -2.27
CA ASN A 109 -10.19 -4.21 -1.77
C ASN A 109 -11.37 -4.09 -2.76
N GLU A 110 -11.13 -4.31 -4.06
CA GLU A 110 -12.15 -4.41 -5.10
C GLU A 110 -12.73 -5.84 -5.26
N GLY A 111 -12.26 -6.81 -4.48
CA GLY A 111 -12.66 -8.22 -4.60
C GLY A 111 -12.13 -8.92 -5.86
N ARG A 112 -11.05 -8.40 -6.44
CA ARG A 112 -10.35 -8.97 -7.60
C ARG A 112 -9.13 -9.77 -7.16
N GLU A 113 -8.69 -10.66 -8.04
CA GLU A 113 -7.44 -11.38 -7.86
C GLU A 113 -6.24 -10.42 -7.98
N GLN A 114 -5.22 -10.65 -7.17
CA GLN A 114 -4.02 -9.84 -7.16
C GLN A 114 -2.95 -10.39 -8.13
N ARG A 115 -2.03 -9.53 -8.57
CA ARG A 115 -1.05 -9.89 -9.59
C ARG A 115 0.26 -10.37 -8.98
N TYR A 116 0.71 -9.74 -7.90
CA TYR A 116 2.04 -9.96 -7.30
C TYR A 116 2.01 -10.66 -5.93
N GLY A 117 0.81 -10.98 -5.41
CA GLY A 117 0.66 -11.75 -4.17
C GLY A 117 1.15 -10.99 -2.94
N THR A 118 1.10 -9.66 -2.93
CA THR A 118 1.64 -8.85 -1.83
C THR A 118 0.70 -8.75 -0.63
N GLN A 119 -0.60 -9.04 -0.81
CA GLN A 119 -1.61 -8.98 0.25
C GLN A 119 -1.87 -10.37 0.83
N ILE A 120 -1.57 -10.54 2.12
CA ILE A 120 -1.79 -11.78 2.87
C ILE A 120 -3.24 -11.83 3.37
N GLY A 121 -3.92 -12.94 3.10
CA GLY A 121 -5.31 -13.16 3.52
C GLY A 121 -5.44 -14.07 4.74
N ALA A 122 -4.51 -15.00 4.92
CA ALA A 122 -4.52 -15.94 6.04
C ALA A 122 -3.12 -16.45 6.39
N VAL A 123 -3.04 -17.22 7.48
CA VAL A 123 -1.91 -18.09 7.79
C VAL A 123 -2.45 -19.52 7.84
N ALA A 124 -1.87 -20.42 7.05
CA ALA A 124 -2.20 -21.84 7.03
C ALA A 124 -0.94 -22.66 7.30
N ASP A 125 -0.99 -23.59 8.25
CA ASP A 125 0.16 -24.42 8.66
C ASP A 125 1.42 -23.59 8.98
N GLY A 126 1.24 -22.44 9.63
CA GLY A 126 2.32 -21.51 9.99
C GLY A 126 2.89 -20.72 8.81
N ARG A 127 2.32 -20.85 7.60
CA ARG A 127 2.77 -20.16 6.39
C ARG A 127 1.78 -19.06 5.97
N PRO A 128 2.25 -17.85 5.63
CA PRO A 128 1.39 -16.82 5.05
C PRO A 128 0.80 -17.26 3.72
N VAL A 129 -0.51 -17.08 3.55
CA VAL A 129 -1.24 -17.38 2.32
C VAL A 129 -1.79 -16.07 1.74
N PRO A 130 -1.46 -15.72 0.49
CA PRO A 130 -1.96 -14.50 -0.12
C PRO A 130 -3.46 -14.64 -0.43
N TRP A 131 -4.16 -13.52 -0.56
CA TRP A 131 -5.46 -13.50 -1.26
C TRP A 131 -5.30 -14.07 -2.69
N PRO A 132 -6.39 -14.56 -3.33
CA PRO A 132 -6.34 -15.16 -4.66
C PRO A 132 -5.54 -14.35 -5.69
N CYS A 133 -4.72 -15.05 -6.50
CA CYS A 133 -3.83 -14.44 -7.48
C CYS A 133 -4.19 -14.90 -8.91
N GLU A 134 -4.05 -14.01 -9.90
CA GLU A 134 -4.46 -14.25 -11.30
C GLU A 134 -3.80 -15.51 -11.93
N ASP A 135 -2.53 -15.76 -11.61
CA ASP A 135 -1.77 -16.92 -12.07
C ASP A 135 -0.69 -17.26 -11.03
N PRO A 136 -1.00 -18.10 -10.03
CA PRO A 136 -0.08 -18.42 -8.94
C PRO A 136 1.21 -19.11 -9.42
N ALA A 137 1.17 -19.83 -10.55
CA ALA A 137 2.33 -20.55 -11.07
C ALA A 137 3.43 -19.60 -11.58
N ARG A 138 3.04 -18.43 -12.07
CA ARG A 138 3.96 -17.39 -12.57
C ARG A 138 4.13 -16.21 -11.60
N LEU A 139 3.78 -16.40 -10.34
CA LEU A 139 3.81 -15.35 -9.32
C LEU A 139 5.21 -14.77 -9.14
N ASP A 140 6.21 -15.64 -8.96
CA ASP A 140 7.58 -15.21 -8.71
C ASP A 140 8.26 -14.58 -9.94
N GLU A 141 7.86 -14.98 -11.15
CA GLU A 141 8.29 -14.30 -12.39
C GLU A 141 7.85 -12.84 -12.38
N ARG A 142 6.57 -12.58 -12.10
CA ARG A 142 6.02 -11.21 -12.03
C ARG A 142 6.63 -10.41 -10.89
N ARG A 143 6.91 -11.04 -9.75
CA ARG A 143 7.57 -10.38 -8.61
C ARG A 143 8.97 -9.92 -8.97
N ALA A 144 9.73 -10.75 -9.69
CA ALA A 144 11.07 -10.41 -10.16
C ALA A 144 11.08 -9.19 -11.12
N GLU A 145 10.09 -9.08 -12.01
CA GLU A 145 9.95 -7.95 -12.96
C GLU A 145 9.86 -6.57 -12.25
N VAL A 146 9.34 -6.53 -11.02
CA VAL A 146 9.17 -5.31 -10.23
C VAL A 146 10.12 -5.22 -9.02
N GLY A 147 11.13 -6.10 -8.95
CA GLY A 147 12.13 -6.09 -7.88
C GLY A 147 11.63 -6.58 -6.53
N ILE A 148 10.66 -7.49 -6.52
CA ILE A 148 10.15 -8.15 -5.31
C ILE A 148 10.76 -9.56 -5.23
N GLU A 149 11.28 -9.93 -4.06
CA GLU A 149 11.79 -11.28 -3.77
C GLU A 149 10.69 -12.35 -3.97
N PRO A 150 11.03 -13.62 -4.28
CA PRO A 150 10.07 -14.72 -4.34
C PRO A 150 9.16 -14.78 -3.11
N PHE A 151 7.91 -15.20 -3.29
CA PHE A 151 6.87 -15.09 -2.24
C PHE A 151 7.29 -15.73 -0.91
N ASP A 152 7.79 -16.97 -0.94
CA ASP A 152 8.24 -17.69 0.26
C ASP A 152 9.43 -17.00 0.94
N ALA A 153 10.40 -16.50 0.15
CA ALA A 153 11.56 -15.78 0.68
C ALA A 153 11.16 -14.45 1.34
N TYR A 154 10.24 -13.72 0.71
CA TYR A 154 9.73 -12.45 1.24
C TYR A 154 8.97 -12.65 2.55
N THR A 155 8.06 -13.63 2.59
CA THR A 155 7.19 -13.86 3.74
C THR A 155 7.92 -14.45 4.94
N ALA A 156 8.98 -15.24 4.73
CA ALA A 156 9.82 -15.79 5.79
C ALA A 156 10.44 -14.72 6.71
N ARG A 157 10.64 -13.49 6.21
CA ARG A 157 11.18 -12.35 6.98
C ARG A 157 10.21 -11.83 8.05
N PHE A 158 8.94 -12.17 7.93
CA PHE A 158 7.86 -11.69 8.79
C PHE A 158 7.17 -12.81 9.57
N ALA A 159 7.61 -14.06 9.39
CA ALA A 159 7.14 -15.17 10.20
C ALA A 159 7.57 -14.95 11.66
N PRO A 160 6.68 -15.14 12.65
CA PRO A 160 7.09 -15.23 14.03
C PRO A 160 8.09 -16.38 14.17
N GLY A 161 9.25 -16.11 14.75
CA GLY A 161 10.23 -17.14 15.12
C GLY A 161 9.76 -18.02 16.26
#